data_AF-A0A484YZH6-F1
#
_entry.id   AF-A0A484YZH6-F1
#
_cell.length_a   1.000
_cell.length_b   1.000
_cell.length_c   1.000
_cell.angle_alpha   90.00
_cell.angle_beta   90.00
_cell.angle_gamma   90.00
#
_symmetry.space_group_name_H-M   'P 1'
#
loop_
_entity.id
_entity.type
_entity.pdbx_description
1 polymer ?
#
loop_
_entity_poly.entity_id
_entity_poly.type
_entity_poly.pdbx_seq_one_letter_code
_entity_poly.pdbx_strand_id
1 'polypeptide(L)' 'MNRFLNTVRPKLVIVMETELWPNMISALHARKIPLVIANARLS' A
#
# COMPACT_ATOMS: atom_id res chain seq x y z
N MET A 1 4.76 1.04 -10.21
CA MET A 1 3.56 1.01 -9.34
C MET A 1 2.24 1.19 -10.11
N ASN A 2 2.08 2.25 -10.93
CA ASN A 2 0.81 2.52 -11.63
C ASN A 2 0.27 1.37 -12.50
N ARG A 3 1.12 0.68 -13.27
CA ARG A 3 0.70 -0.47 -14.09
C ARG A 3 0.11 -1.60 -13.22
N PHE A 4 0.76 -1.92 -12.11
CA PHE A 4 0.29 -2.93 -11.16
C PHE A 4 -1.07 -2.55 -10.54
N LEU A 5 -1.21 -1.31 -10.03
CA LEU A 5 -2.47 -0.83 -9.46
C LEU A 5 -3.61 -0.78 -10.49
N ASN A 6 -3.30 -0.50 -11.76
CA ASN A 6 -4.28 -0.53 -12.85
C ASN A 6 -4.75 -1.94 -13.19
N THR A 7 -3.86 -2.93 -13.14
CA THR A 7 -4.21 -4.32 -13.45
C THR A 7 -4.96 -4.97 -12.29
N VAL A 8 -4.44 -4.84 -11.07
CA VAL A 8 -4.98 -5.52 -9.88
C VAL A 8 -6.21 -4.81 -9.33
N ARG A 9 -6.29 -3.48 -9.46
CA ARG A 9 -7.36 -2.63 -8.90
C ARG A 9 -7.67 -2.98 -7.44
N PRO A 10 -6.65 -2.93 -6.54
CA PRO A 10 -6.84 -3.31 -5.15
C PRO A 10 -7.80 -2.34 -4.45
N LYS A 11 -8.68 -2.87 -3.60
CA LYS A 11 -9.57 -2.08 -2.74
C LYS A 11 -8.98 -1.76 -1.37
N LEU A 12 -7.87 -2.43 -1.01
CA LEU A 12 -7.14 -2.27 0.24
C LEU A 12 -5.70 -2.78 0.02
N VAL A 13 -4.73 -2.09 0.61
CA VAL A 13 -3.34 -2.57 0.69
C VAL A 13 -2.96 -2.71 2.16
N ILE A 14 -2.36 -3.85 2.51
CA ILE A 14 -1.84 -4.11 3.86
C ILE A 14 -0.34 -4.34 3.74
N VAL A 15 0.46 -3.58 4.48
CA VAL A 15 1.92 -3.70 4.51
C VAL A 15 2.31 -4.25 5.89
N MET A 16 2.98 -5.41 5.91
CA MET A 16 3.35 -6.09 7.15
C MET A 16 4.73 -5.68 7.71
N GLU A 17 5.61 -5.15 6.86
CA GLU A 17 6.94 -4.67 7.27
C GLU A 17 7.00 -3.15 7.19
N THR A 18 7.79 -2.49 8.03
CA THR A 18 7.81 -1.03 8.14
C THR A 18 8.40 -0.29 6.93
N GLU A 19 8.77 -1.01 5.86
CA GLU A 19 9.35 -0.40 4.66
C GLU A 19 8.28 0.12 3.70
N LEU A 20 7.96 1.40 3.87
CA LEU A 20 7.04 2.12 3.00
C LEU A 20 7.79 2.93 1.95
N TRP A 21 7.43 2.71 0.68
CA TRP A 21 7.95 3.50 -0.44
C TRP A 21 7.07 4.75 -0.66
N PRO A 22 7.63 5.97 -0.67
CA PRO A 22 6.85 7.20 -0.88
C PRO A 22 6.02 7.19 -2.16
N ASN A 23 6.59 6.64 -3.24
CA ASN A 23 5.90 6.50 -4.53
C ASN A 23 4.67 5.58 -4.46
N MET A 24 4.67 4.60 -3.55
CA MET A 24 3.52 3.73 -3.32
C MET A 24 2.41 4.48 -2.58
N ILE A 25 2.76 5.21 -1.52
CA ILE A 25 1.80 6.00 -0.73
C ILE A 25 1.12 7.04 -1.62
N SER A 26 1.90 7.82 -2.38
CA SER A 26 1.35 8.84 -3.28
C SER A 26 0.43 8.25 -4.35
N ALA A 27 0.79 7.09 -4.91
CA ALA A 27 -0.03 6.41 -5.92
C ALA A 27 -1.33 5.84 -5.34
N LEU A 28 -1.31 5.29 -4.13
CA LEU A 28 -2.51 4.79 -3.43
C LEU A 28 -3.43 5.95 -3.01
N HIS A 29 -2.84 7.03 -2.48
CA HIS A 29 -3.57 8.23 -2.07
C HIS A 29 -4.30 8.90 -3.24
N ALA A 30 -3.62 9.08 -4.39
CA ALA A 30 -4.23 9.64 -5.60
C ALA A 30 -5.44 8.84 -6.10
N ARG A 31 -5.48 7.53 -5.80
CA ARG A 31 -6.55 6.61 -6.20
C ARG A 31 -7.57 6.35 -5.10
N LYS A 32 -7.46 7.02 -3.96
CA LYS A 32 -8.29 6.81 -2.75
C LYS A 32 -8.31 5.35 -2.29
N ILE A 33 -7.20 4.64 -2.46
CA ILE A 33 -7.05 3.24 -2.03
C ILE A 33 -6.54 3.25 -0.58
N PRO A 34 -7.29 2.68 0.38
CA PRO A 34 -6.85 2.57 1.77
C PRO A 34 -5.57 1.75 1.91
N LEU A 35 -4.65 2.23 2.75
CA LEU A 35 -3.41 1.57 3.11
C LEU A 35 -3.39 1.32 4.62
N VAL A 36 -3.16 0.08 5.02
CA VAL A 36 -3.01 -0.35 6.42
C VAL A 36 -1.59 -0.86 6.63
N ILE A 37 -0.98 -0.45 7.74
CA ILE A 37 0.33 -0.94 8.16
C ILE A 37 0.09 -1.89 9.32
N ALA A 38 0.35 -3.17 9.12
CA ALA A 38 0.19 -4.20 10.12
C ALA A 38 1.57 -4.53 10.72
N ASN A 39 1.89 -3.92 11.86
CA ASN A 39 3.12 -4.24 12.57
C ASN A 39 2.95 -5.56 13.34
N ALA A 40 3.47 -6.67 12.79
CA ALA A 40 3.44 -7.99 13.44
C ALA A 40 4.67 -8.21 14.34
N ARG A 41 5.11 -7.16 15.05
CA ARG A 41 6.28 -7.27 15.93
C ARG A 41 5.94 -8.23 17.07
N LEU A 42 6.37 -9.48 16.94
CA LEU A 42 6.56 -10.39 18.06
C LEU A 42 7.74 -9.80 18.84
N SER A 43 7.43 -9.04 19.88
CA SER A 43 8.46 -8.45 20.74
C SER A 43 8.96 -9.45 21.77
#